data_AF-A0A1Z4RUN0-F1
#
_entry.id   AF-A0A1Z4RUN0-F1
#
_cell.length_a   1.000
_cell.length_b   1.000
_cell.length_c   1.000
_cell.angle_alpha   90.00
_cell.angle_beta   90.00
_cell.angle_gamma   90.00
#
_symmetry.space_group_name_H-M   'P 1'
#
loop_
_entity.id
_entity.type
_entity.pdbx_description
1 polymer ?
#
loop_
_entity_poly.entity_id
_entity_poly.type
_entity_poly.pdbx_seq_one_letter_code
_entity_poly.pdbx_strand_id
1 'polypeptide(L)' 'MNSDKEFENYVKSIYTMLLNQKDEGILVTGGATTFLRGLSGENYQIDVYYEFVRAGIKHKVIIECKN' A
#
# COMPACT_ATOMS: atom_id res chain seq x y z
N MET A 1 4.36 -5.32 -22.00
CA MET A 1 3.85 -5.57 -20.63
C MET A 1 4.91 -5.09 -19.67
N ASN A 2 4.54 -4.31 -18.65
CA ASN A 2 5.48 -3.84 -17.64
C ASN A 2 5.33 -4.76 -16.42
N SER A 3 6.22 -5.74 -16.31
CA SER A 3 6.18 -6.81 -15.29
C SER A 3 6.13 -6.25 -13.86
N ASP A 4 6.80 -5.13 -13.63
CA ASP A 4 6.97 -4.57 -12.29
C ASP A 4 5.64 -4.00 -11.80
N LYS A 5 4.95 -3.25 -12.67
CA LYS A 5 3.61 -2.72 -12.37
C LYS A 5 2.56 -3.83 -12.24
N GLU A 6 2.69 -4.91 -12.99
CA GLU A 6 1.82 -6.09 -12.85
C GLU A 6 2.04 -6.76 -11.48
N PHE A 7 3.30 -6.88 -11.05
CA PHE A 7 3.65 -7.41 -9.74
C PHE A 7 3.15 -6.54 -8.60
N GLU A 8 3.34 -5.22 -8.65
CA GLU A 8 2.78 -4.26 -7.68
C GLU A 8 1.26 -4.40 -7.55
N ASN A 9 0.54 -4.47 -8.67
CA ASN A 9 -0.90 -4.65 -8.67
C ASN A 9 -1.33 -6.00 -8.10
N TYR A 10 -0.58 -7.06 -8.39
CA TYR A 10 -0.83 -8.37 -7.82
C TYR A 10 -0.68 -8.36 -6.30
N VAL A 11 0.43 -7.81 -5.79
CA VAL A 11 0.66 -7.65 -4.34
C VAL A 11 -0.47 -6.83 -3.70
N LYS A 12 -0.84 -5.69 -4.29
CA LYS A 12 -1.97 -4.87 -3.84
C LYS A 12 -3.27 -5.66 -3.74
N SER A 13 -3.57 -6.49 -4.75
CA SER A 13 -4.80 -7.31 -4.78
C SER A 13 -4.85 -8.32 -3.63
N ILE A 14 -3.72 -8.96 -3.32
CA ILE A 14 -3.59 -9.93 -2.23
C ILE A 14 -3.82 -9.25 -0.89
N TYR A 15 -3.16 -8.11 -0.63
CA TYR A 15 -3.35 -7.39 0.63
C TYR A 15 -4.76 -6.81 0.77
N THR A 16 -5.37 -6.34 -0.33
CA THR A 16 -6.78 -5.92 -0.33
C THR A 16 -7.68 -7.05 0.12
N MET A 17 -7.49 -8.24 -0.45
CA MET A 17 -8.27 -9.43 -0.11
C MET A 17 -8.05 -9.84 1.36
N LEU A 18 -6.80 -9.98 1.79
CA LEU A 18 -6.45 -10.47 3.14
C LEU A 18 -6.97 -9.53 4.24
N LEU A 19 -6.81 -8.22 4.06
CA LEU A 19 -7.19 -7.24 5.08
C LEU A 19 -8.70 -7.03 5.15
N ASN A 20 -9.42 -7.25 4.05
CA ASN A 20 -10.88 -7.10 4.01
C ASN A 20 -11.63 -8.43 4.10
N GLN A 21 -11.00 -9.54 4.50
CA GLN A 21 -11.71 -10.81 4.74
C GLN A 21 -12.81 -10.69 5.81
N LYS A 22 -12.69 -9.71 6.70
CA LYS A 22 -13.66 -9.41 7.76
C LYS A 22 -14.50 -8.15 7.48
N ASP A 23 -14.44 -7.61 6.26
CA ASP A 23 -15.11 -6.36 5.87
C ASP A 23 -14.76 -5.17 6.78
N GLU A 24 -13.51 -5.10 7.26
CA GLU A 24 -13.01 -4.00 8.10
C GLU A 24 -12.83 -2.68 7.31
N GLY A 25 -13.04 -2.69 6.00
CA GLY A 25 -13.00 -1.50 5.15
C GLY A 25 -11.61 -0.88 5.00
N ILE A 26 -10.55 -1.67 5.18
CA ILE A 26 -9.17 -1.21 5.04
C ILE A 26 -8.89 -0.91 3.56
N LEU A 27 -8.68 0.37 3.26
CA LEU A 27 -8.30 0.82 1.93
C LEU A 27 -6.81 0.52 1.68
N VAL A 28 -6.53 -0.30 0.68
CA VAL A 28 -5.18 -0.57 0.18
C VAL A 28 -4.96 0.22 -1.11
N THR A 29 -4.02 1.15 -1.09
CA THR A 29 -3.65 2.00 -2.25
C THR A 29 -2.28 1.60 -2.79
N GLY A 30 -1.91 2.11 -3.96
CA GLY A 30 -0.64 1.77 -4.60
C GLY A 30 -0.42 2.43 -5.95
N GLY A 31 0.83 2.45 -6.40
CA GLY A 31 1.27 2.95 -7.70
C GLY A 31 1.36 4.48 -7.80
N ALA A 32 1.43 4.98 -9.04
CA ALA A 32 1.73 6.37 -9.42
C ALA A 32 0.78 7.47 -8.91
N THR A 33 -0.23 7.14 -8.08
CA THR A 33 -1.11 8.12 -7.44
C THR A 33 -0.89 8.20 -5.92
N THR A 34 -0.13 7.27 -5.34
CA THR A 34 0.19 7.27 -3.91
C THR A 34 1.60 7.83 -3.73
N PHE A 35 1.67 9.12 -3.41
CA PHE A 35 2.91 9.80 -3.05
C PHE A 35 2.91 10.16 -1.57
N LEU A 36 4.01 9.86 -0.88
CA LEU A 36 4.26 10.35 0.47
C LEU A 36 5.36 11.40 0.43
N ARG A 37 5.10 12.54 1.07
CA ARG A 37 6.11 13.60 1.20
C ARG A 37 7.01 13.29 2.39
N GLY A 38 8.30 13.13 2.13
CA GLY A 38 9.32 12.96 3.16
C GLY A 38 9.61 14.27 3.91
N LEU A 39 10.29 14.15 5.04
CA LEU A 39 10.69 15.31 5.86
C LEU A 39 11.63 16.27 5.13
N SER A 40 12.41 15.76 4.17
CA SER A 40 13.28 16.55 3.28
C SER A 40 12.50 17.32 2.20
N GLY A 41 11.19 17.08 2.07
CA GLY A 41 10.33 17.72 1.08
C GLY A 41 10.13 16.92 -0.21
N GLU A 42 10.91 15.84 -0.42
CA GLU A 42 10.81 14.95 -1.57
C GLU A 42 9.52 14.11 -1.57
N ASN A 43 9.01 13.82 -2.76
CA ASN A 43 7.86 12.91 -2.93
C ASN A 43 8.36 11.50 -3.27
N TYR A 44 7.93 10.53 -2.50
CA TYR A 44 8.23 9.11 -2.72
C TYR A 44 7.00 8.43 -3.30
N GLN A 45 7.15 7.81 -4.46
CA GLN A 45 6.14 6.88 -4.98
C GLN A 45 6.15 5.64 -4.09
N ILE A 46 4.97 5.19 -3.70
CA ILE A 46 4.80 3.97 -2.91
C ILE A 46 4.06 2.92 -3.73
N ASP A 47 4.63 1.72 -3.81
CA ASP A 47 4.05 0.63 -4.58
C ASP A 47 2.74 0.13 -3.96
N VAL A 48 2.74 -0.14 -2.65
CA VAL A 48 1.51 -0.48 -1.89
C VAL A 48 1.51 0.18 -0.52
N TYR A 49 0.37 0.76 -0.13
CA TYR A 49 0.16 1.44 1.14
C TYR A 49 -1.18 1.07 1.77
N TYR A 50 -1.22 0.90 3.08
CA TYR A 50 -2.47 0.84 3.84
C TYR A 50 -2.30 1.28 5.30
N GLU A 51 -3.40 1.63 5.93
CA GLU A 51 -3.45 2.00 7.35
C GLU A 51 -4.54 1.22 8.07
N PHE A 52 -4.33 0.91 9.35
CA PHE A 52 -5.35 0.30 10.19
C PHE A 52 -5.15 0.69 11.66
N VAL A 53 -6.19 0.51 12.49
CA VAL A 53 -6.12 0.74 13.92
C VAL A 53 -6.18 -0.58 14.67
N ARG A 54 -5.23 -0.80 15.58
CA ARG A 54 -5.23 -1.97 16.48
C ARG A 54 -4.90 -1.52 17.89
N ALA A 55 -5.72 -1.90 18.86
CA ALA A 55 -5.58 -1.49 20.26
C ALA A 55 -5.45 0.05 20.44
N GLY A 56 -6.19 0.83 19.65
CA GLY A 56 -6.14 2.29 19.66
C GLY A 56 -4.91 2.91 18.99
N ILE A 57 -4.00 2.11 18.43
CA ILE A 57 -2.79 2.57 17.75
C ILE A 57 -3.01 2.54 16.24
N LYS A 58 -2.72 3.65 15.56
CA LYS A 58 -2.72 3.73 14.10
C LYS A 58 -1.41 3.17 13.54
N HIS A 59 -1.52 2.11 12.76
CA HIS A 59 -0.42 1.51 12.01
C HIS A 59 -0.48 1.97 10.56
N LYS A 60 0.69 2.26 9.98
CA LYS A 60 0.87 2.60 8.57
C LYS A 60 1.85 1.60 7.98
N VAL A 61 1.50 1.01 6.85
CA VAL A 61 2.32 -0.01 6.20
C VAL A 61 2.63 0.44 4.78
N ILE A 62 3.91 0.35 4.43
CA ILE A 62 4.45 0.61 3.10
C ILE A 62 5.09 -0.70 2.65
N ILE A 63 4.81 -1.10 1.41
CA ILE A 63 5.45 -2.24 0.76
C ILE A 63 6.09 -1.72 -0.51
N GLU A 64 7.40 -1.95 -0.65
CA GLU A 64 8.16 -1.72 -1.87
C GLU A 64 8.33 -3.07 -2.57
N CYS A 65 7.95 -3.15 -3.84
CA CYS A 65 7.99 -4.36 -4.63
C CYS A 65 9.32 -4.46 -5.40
N LYS A 66 9.92 -5.65 -5.39
CA LYS A 66 11.08 -6.03 -6.22
C LYS A 66 10.84 -7.45 -6.72
N ASN A 67 10.97 -7.64 -8.03
CA ASN A 67 10.84 -8.93 -8.73
C ASN A 67 12.23 -9.51 -9.02
#